data_AF-A0AAU2H2N4-F1
#
_entry.id   AF-A0AAU2H2N4-F1
#
_cell.length_a   1.000
_cell.length_b   1.000
_cell.length_c   1.000
_cell.angle_alpha   90.00
_cell.angle_beta   90.00
_cell.angle_gamma   90.00
#
_symmetry.space_group_name_H-M   'P 1'
#
loop_
_entity.id
_entity.type
_entity.pdbx_description
1 polymer ?
#
loop_
_entity_poly.entity_id
_entity_poly.type
_entity_poly.pdbx_seq_one_letter_code
_entity_poly.pdbx_strand_id
1 'polypeptide(L)'
;MALSAQWEELFAGTSTRPGGQEPPAAGMRLASANGKSANGTDSGAPDIQFSKAPWSSAGKVAGELRTGTAGALADLDSASEGVTAGTEGFGATAALEEIRTSWKDRLGTVRDECGRLDGVLKSVGKEFGETDVKVGNDVKAVAPAEPKGR
;
A
#
# COMPACT_ATOMS: atom_id res chain seq x y z
N MET A 1 24.35 -0.09 16.83
CA MET A 1 24.49 -0.90 15.60
C MET A 1 24.75 0.07 14.46
N ALA A 2 25.94 0.02 13.86
CA ALA A 2 26.26 0.86 12.71
C ALA A 2 25.65 0.26 11.44
N LEU A 3 25.00 1.08 10.61
CA LEU A 3 24.55 0.69 9.29
C LEU A 3 25.80 0.37 8.43
N SER A 4 25.72 -0.65 7.58
CA SER A 4 26.87 -1.08 6.75
C SER A 4 27.34 0.02 5.80
N ALA A 5 28.64 0.06 5.47
CA ALA A 5 29.28 1.13 4.70
C ALA A 5 28.60 1.46 3.36
N GLN A 6 28.02 0.46 2.71
CA GLN A 6 27.22 0.62 1.48
C GLN A 6 25.99 1.52 1.65
N TRP A 7 25.41 1.57 2.85
CA TRP A 7 24.25 2.41 3.15
C TRP A 7 24.67 3.85 3.46
N GLU A 8 25.84 4.08 4.07
CA GLU A 8 26.34 5.45 4.25
C GLU A 8 26.73 6.10 2.92
N GLU A 9 27.29 5.36 1.97
CA GLU A 9 27.68 5.91 0.66
C GLU A 9 26.47 6.42 -0.14
N LEU A 10 25.34 5.71 -0.05
CA LEU A 10 24.07 6.08 -0.67
C LEU A 10 23.44 7.35 -0.09
N PHE A 11 23.66 7.64 1.20
CA PHE A 11 23.05 8.79 1.89
C PHE A 11 24.00 9.98 2.07
N ALA A 12 25.31 9.74 2.17
CA ALA A 12 26.34 10.78 2.26
C ALA A 12 26.50 11.57 0.96
N GLY A 13 26.15 10.97 -0.19
CA GLY A 13 26.19 11.62 -1.52
C GLY A 13 25.24 12.82 -1.68
N THR A 14 24.39 13.11 -0.69
CA THR A 14 23.42 14.21 -0.77
C THR A 14 23.88 15.51 -0.11
N SER A 15 24.98 15.53 0.66
CA SER A 15 25.25 16.67 1.55
C SER A 15 26.35 17.64 1.17
N THR A 16 27.21 17.43 0.16
CA THR A 16 28.08 18.54 -0.30
C THR A 16 28.57 18.33 -1.74
N ARG A 17 28.02 19.10 -2.69
CA ARG A 17 28.72 19.39 -3.95
C ARG A 17 29.55 20.66 -3.74
N PRO A 18 30.89 20.61 -3.80
CA PRO A 18 31.70 21.82 -3.85
C PRO A 18 31.62 22.38 -5.28
N GLY A 19 31.14 23.61 -5.40
CA GLY A 19 31.02 24.32 -6.67
C GLY A 19 29.61 24.88 -6.85
N GLY A 20 29.48 26.18 -6.55
CA GLY A 20 28.24 26.92 -6.59
C GLY A 20 27.62 26.97 -7.99
N GLN A 21 26.36 26.55 -8.07
CA GLN A 21 25.37 27.09 -8.98
C GLN A 21 23.99 26.68 -8.44
N GLU A 22 23.10 27.65 -8.15
CA GLU A 22 21.72 27.36 -7.75
C GLU A 22 21.03 26.52 -8.84
N PRO A 23 20.41 25.37 -8.50
CA PRO A 23 19.62 24.63 -9.46
C PRO A 23 18.29 25.37 -9.71
N PRO A 24 17.81 25.46 -10.97
CA PRO A 24 16.46 25.94 -11.23
C PRO A 24 15.47 25.04 -10.48
N ALA A 25 14.48 25.65 -9.83
CA ALA A 25 13.51 24.98 -8.95
C ALA A 25 13.08 23.62 -9.52
N ALA A 26 13.63 22.55 -8.94
CA ALA A 26 13.30 21.19 -9.31
C ALA A 26 11.86 20.93 -8.89
N GLY A 27 10.93 21.02 -9.84
CA GLY A 27 9.54 20.66 -9.62
C GLY A 27 9.46 19.22 -9.13
N MET A 28 9.02 19.04 -7.88
CA MET A 28 8.74 17.72 -7.30
C MET A 28 7.66 17.03 -8.13
N ARG A 29 8.03 15.97 -8.85
CA ARG A 29 7.08 15.10 -9.54
C ARG A 29 6.62 14.02 -8.57
N LEU A 30 5.41 14.18 -8.04
CA LEU A 30 4.73 13.15 -7.26
C LEU A 30 4.16 12.10 -8.22
N ALA A 31 4.33 10.82 -7.89
CA ALA A 31 4.00 9.67 -8.76
C ALA A 31 2.53 9.59 -9.23
N SER A 32 1.64 10.43 -8.69
CA SER A 32 0.22 10.50 -9.06
C SER A 32 -0.12 11.60 -10.07
N ALA A 33 0.80 12.49 -10.41
CA ALA A 33 0.57 13.55 -11.39
C ALA A 33 0.90 13.02 -12.79
N ASN A 34 -0.11 12.57 -13.55
CA ASN A 34 0.09 12.21 -14.95
C ASN A 34 0.38 13.50 -15.75
N GLY A 35 1.67 13.82 -15.88
CA GLY A 35 2.14 15.01 -16.56
C GLY A 35 1.87 14.96 -18.06
N LYS A 36 0.70 15.42 -18.48
CA LYS A 36 0.51 15.95 -19.83
C LYS A 36 0.45 17.47 -19.75
N SER A 37 1.56 18.11 -20.09
CA SER A 37 1.53 19.50 -20.51
C SER A 37 2.35 19.64 -21.78
N ALA A 38 1.68 20.03 -22.86
CA ALA A 38 2.16 21.01 -23.83
C ALA A 38 1.07 21.21 -24.90
N ASN A 39 0.16 22.17 -24.72
CA ASN A 39 0.26 23.47 -25.38
C ASN A 39 -0.92 24.38 -24.96
N GLY A 40 -0.60 25.61 -24.52
CA GLY A 40 -1.57 26.70 -24.39
C GLY A 40 -2.19 26.89 -23.01
N THR A 41 -1.76 27.98 -22.35
CA THR A 41 -2.49 28.77 -21.35
C THR A 41 -3.54 28.03 -20.50
N ASP A 42 -3.14 27.44 -19.38
CA ASP A 42 -4.01 27.32 -18.23
C ASP A 42 -3.18 27.34 -16.95
N SER A 43 -3.53 28.28 -16.07
CA SER A 43 -3.00 28.40 -14.71
C SER A 43 -3.74 27.44 -13.77
N GLY A 44 -3.84 26.17 -14.19
CA GLY A 44 -4.40 25.08 -13.39
C GLY A 44 -3.27 24.29 -12.75
N ALA A 45 -3.29 24.19 -11.42
CA ALA A 45 -2.45 23.24 -10.69
C ALA A 45 -2.53 21.85 -11.35
N PRO A 46 -1.44 21.04 -11.35
CA PRO A 46 -1.51 19.69 -11.86
C PRO A 46 -2.70 18.98 -11.20
N ASP A 47 -3.58 18.40 -12.03
CA ASP A 47 -4.75 17.65 -11.59
C ASP A 47 -4.28 16.39 -10.85
N ILE A 48 -3.93 16.56 -9.58
CA ILE A 48 -3.67 15.46 -8.66
C ILE A 48 -5.04 14.88 -8.35
N GLN A 49 -5.47 13.93 -9.19
CA GLN A 49 -6.69 13.17 -8.96
C GLN A 49 -6.50 12.30 -7.71
N PHE A 50 -6.97 12.78 -6.55
CA PHE A 50 -7.00 12.03 -5.30
C PHE A 50 -8.08 10.94 -5.37
N SER A 51 -7.81 9.89 -6.13
CA SER A 51 -8.81 8.86 -6.41
C SER A 51 -8.93 7.85 -5.26
N LYS A 52 -10.17 7.50 -4.91
CA LYS A 52 -10.54 6.41 -3.98
C LYS A 52 -10.13 5.01 -4.47
N ALA A 53 -9.94 4.87 -5.79
CA ALA A 53 -9.83 3.59 -6.48
C ALA A 53 -8.60 2.75 -6.08
N PRO A 54 -7.37 3.31 -5.93
CA PRO A 54 -6.19 2.52 -5.56
C PRO A 54 -6.31 1.90 -4.17
N TRP A 55 -6.80 2.67 -3.19
CA TRP A 55 -6.99 2.20 -1.81
C TRP A 55 -8.05 1.11 -1.71
N SER A 56 -9.19 1.30 -2.39
CA SER A 56 -10.26 0.30 -2.42
C SER A 56 -9.83 -0.98 -3.15
N SER A 57 -9.05 -0.85 -4.23
CA SER A 57 -8.48 -1.98 -4.98
C SER A 57 -7.47 -2.77 -4.13
N ALA A 58 -6.54 -2.08 -3.47
CA ALA A 58 -5.57 -2.71 -2.57
C ALA A 58 -6.26 -3.43 -1.41
N GLY A 59 -7.32 -2.83 -0.83
CA GLY A 59 -8.14 -3.50 0.18
C GLY A 59 -8.79 -4.78 -0.36
N LYS A 60 -9.37 -4.74 -1.56
CA LYS A 60 -9.94 -5.94 -2.21
C LYS A 60 -8.91 -7.06 -2.36
N VAL A 61 -7.70 -6.75 -2.83
CA VAL A 61 -6.61 -7.74 -2.96
C VAL A 61 -6.24 -8.33 -1.59
N ALA A 62 -6.15 -7.50 -0.55
CA ALA A 62 -5.91 -7.99 0.81
C ALA A 62 -7.06 -8.92 1.29
N GLY A 63 -8.31 -8.60 0.96
CA GLY A 63 -9.47 -9.47 1.25
C GLY A 63 -9.44 -10.81 0.51
N GLU A 64 -8.99 -10.82 -0.74
CA GLU A 64 -8.78 -12.04 -1.52
C GLU A 64 -7.67 -12.92 -0.92
N LEU A 65 -6.54 -12.31 -0.55
CA LEU A 65 -5.44 -13.00 0.13
C LEU A 65 -5.87 -13.58 1.47
N ARG A 66 -6.63 -12.83 2.28
CA ARG A 66 -7.22 -13.34 3.52
C ARG A 66 -8.05 -14.60 3.26
N THR A 67 -8.90 -14.56 2.25
CA THR A 67 -9.81 -15.67 1.92
C THR A 67 -9.04 -16.89 1.43
N GLY A 68 -8.06 -16.71 0.53
CA GLY A 68 -7.19 -17.79 0.07
C GLY A 68 -6.38 -18.40 1.21
N THR A 69 -5.85 -17.58 2.13
CA THR A 69 -5.11 -18.05 3.31
C THR A 69 -6.00 -18.85 4.26
N ALA A 70 -7.26 -18.44 4.44
CA ALA A 70 -8.23 -19.20 5.22
C ALA A 70 -8.54 -20.56 4.56
N GLY A 71 -8.63 -20.63 3.23
CA GLY A 71 -8.74 -21.89 2.49
C GLY A 71 -7.52 -22.79 2.73
N ALA A 72 -6.30 -22.25 2.59
CA ALA A 72 -5.08 -23.00 2.83
C ALA A 72 -4.96 -23.55 4.26
N LEU A 73 -5.47 -22.82 5.26
CA LEU A 73 -5.57 -23.32 6.64
C LEU A 73 -6.52 -24.52 6.75
N ALA A 74 -7.68 -24.47 6.10
CA ALA A 74 -8.63 -25.58 6.07
C ALA A 74 -8.08 -26.80 5.33
N ASP A 75 -7.36 -26.57 4.22
CA ASP A 75 -6.68 -27.62 3.46
C ASP A 75 -5.57 -28.27 4.29
N LEU A 76 -4.77 -27.47 5.00
CA LEU A 76 -3.74 -27.98 5.92
C LEU A 76 -4.36 -28.81 7.04
N ASP A 77 -5.51 -28.39 7.57
CA ASP A 77 -6.23 -29.15 8.57
C ASP A 77 -6.69 -30.49 8.05
N SER A 78 -7.39 -30.49 6.91
CA SER A 78 -7.91 -31.69 6.26
C SER A 78 -6.79 -32.65 5.86
N ALA A 79 -5.70 -32.15 5.28
CA ALA A 79 -4.55 -32.96 4.89
C ALA A 79 -3.77 -33.53 6.09
N SER A 80 -3.93 -32.93 7.26
CA SER A 80 -3.29 -33.38 8.49
C SER A 80 -4.16 -34.31 9.34
N GLU A 81 -5.40 -34.56 8.92
CA GLU A 81 -6.28 -35.51 9.60
C GLU A 81 -5.66 -36.91 9.60
N GLY A 82 -5.62 -37.54 10.76
CA GLY A 82 -5.07 -38.89 10.91
C GLY A 82 -3.54 -38.99 10.81
N VAL A 83 -2.80 -37.91 10.52
CA VAL A 83 -1.33 -37.96 10.42
C VAL A 83 -0.68 -38.40 11.73
N THR A 84 -1.11 -37.86 12.88
CA THR A 84 -0.56 -38.26 14.19
C THR A 84 -0.80 -39.76 14.46
N ALA A 85 -2.02 -40.25 14.24
CA ALA A 85 -2.35 -41.66 14.44
C ALA A 85 -1.62 -42.57 13.44
N GLY A 86 -1.56 -42.17 12.17
CA GLY A 86 -0.89 -42.92 11.11
C GLY A 86 0.64 -42.91 11.22
N THR A 87 1.21 -42.00 12.02
CA THR A 87 2.65 -41.93 12.25
C THR A 87 3.08 -42.38 13.63
N GLU A 88 2.18 -42.92 14.45
CA GLU A 88 2.51 -43.35 15.82
C GLU A 88 3.69 -44.33 15.84
N GLY A 89 4.65 -44.08 16.73
CA GLY A 89 5.86 -44.90 16.88
C GLY A 89 7.00 -44.55 15.92
N PHE A 90 6.79 -43.68 14.92
CA PHE A 90 7.90 -43.13 14.14
C PHE A 90 8.56 -41.95 14.86
N GLY A 91 9.88 -41.81 14.72
CA GLY A 91 10.61 -40.67 15.28
C GLY A 91 10.23 -39.31 14.65
N ALA A 92 9.54 -39.32 13.50
CA ALA A 92 9.16 -38.12 12.77
C ALA A 92 7.84 -37.48 13.23
N THR A 93 7.03 -38.17 14.06
CA THR A 93 5.68 -37.70 14.46
C THR A 93 5.71 -36.33 15.11
N ALA A 94 6.58 -36.15 16.11
CA ALA A 94 6.71 -34.88 16.83
C ALA A 94 7.16 -33.74 15.89
N ALA A 95 8.08 -34.03 14.95
CA ALA A 95 8.53 -33.05 13.97
C ALA A 95 7.40 -32.63 13.01
N LEU A 96 6.56 -33.57 12.59
CA LEU A 96 5.39 -33.28 11.75
C LEU A 96 4.37 -32.38 12.48
N GLU A 97 4.12 -32.64 13.76
CA GLU A 97 3.22 -31.82 14.58
C GLU A 97 3.75 -30.39 14.78
N GLU A 98 5.05 -30.26 15.04
CA GLU A 98 5.70 -28.96 15.19
C GLU A 98 5.63 -28.15 13.89
N ILE A 99 5.96 -28.78 12.76
CA ILE A 99 5.89 -28.15 11.44
C ILE A 99 4.46 -27.71 11.12
N ARG A 100 3.46 -28.56 11.36
CA ARG A 100 2.04 -28.23 11.15
C ARG A 100 1.63 -27.02 11.98
N THR A 101 1.97 -27.00 13.25
CA THR A 101 1.65 -25.90 14.17
C THR A 101 2.30 -24.59 13.69
N SER A 102 3.58 -24.63 13.33
CA SER A 102 4.29 -23.47 12.78
C SER A 102 3.64 -22.91 11.51
N TRP A 103 3.21 -23.78 10.59
CA TRP A 103 2.50 -23.33 9.39
C TRP A 103 1.15 -22.71 9.71
N LYS A 104 0.39 -23.29 10.63
CA LYS A 104 -0.89 -22.72 11.09
C LYS A 104 -0.71 -21.33 11.66
N ASP A 105 0.27 -21.12 12.53
CA ASP A 105 0.51 -19.82 13.16
C ASP A 105 0.91 -18.76 12.14
N ARG A 106 1.81 -19.12 11.21
CA ARG A 106 2.27 -18.23 10.14
C ARG A 106 1.13 -17.85 9.19
N LEU A 107 0.34 -18.83 8.74
CA LEU A 107 -0.81 -18.57 7.87
C LEU A 107 -1.91 -17.80 8.61
N GLY A 108 -2.15 -18.09 9.89
CA GLY A 108 -3.07 -17.33 10.75
C GLY A 108 -2.67 -15.85 10.84
N THR A 109 -1.40 -15.59 11.09
CA THR A 109 -0.85 -14.23 11.13
C THR A 109 -1.04 -13.50 9.80
N VAL A 110 -0.74 -14.15 8.67
CA VAL A 110 -0.93 -13.57 7.32
C VAL A 110 -2.40 -13.26 7.05
N ARG A 111 -3.30 -14.20 7.38
CA ARG A 111 -4.75 -14.03 7.22
C ARG A 111 -5.25 -12.82 8.01
N ASP A 112 -4.83 -12.70 9.26
CA ASP A 112 -5.31 -11.65 10.16
C ASP A 112 -4.79 -10.28 9.74
N GLU A 113 -3.53 -10.19 9.34
CA GLU A 113 -2.96 -8.97 8.78
C GLU A 113 -3.64 -8.57 7.46
N CYS A 114 -3.92 -9.52 6.56
CA CYS A 114 -4.67 -9.25 5.35
C CYS A 114 -6.09 -8.75 5.64
N GLY A 115 -6.75 -9.28 6.68
CA GLY A 115 -8.05 -8.78 7.15
C GLY A 115 -7.98 -7.36 7.69
N ARG A 116 -6.94 -7.04 8.46
CA ARG A 116 -6.68 -5.68 8.95
C ARG A 116 -6.45 -4.71 7.78
N LEU A 117 -5.60 -5.08 6.83
CA LEU A 117 -5.28 -4.27 5.65
C LEU A 117 -6.51 -4.03 4.77
N ASP A 118 -7.35 -5.04 4.54
CA ASP A 118 -8.60 -4.88 3.79
C ASP A 118 -9.47 -3.75 4.38
N GLY A 119 -9.72 -3.83 5.70
CA GLY A 119 -10.53 -2.83 6.40
C GLY A 119 -9.91 -1.43 6.36
N VAL A 120 -8.64 -1.30 6.71
CA VAL A 120 -7.94 -0.01 6.78
C VAL A 120 -7.86 0.65 5.40
N LEU A 121 -7.48 -0.09 4.36
CA LEU A 121 -7.32 0.47 3.01
C LEU A 121 -8.67 0.91 2.43
N LYS A 122 -9.75 0.16 2.67
CA LYS A 122 -11.11 0.59 2.27
C LYS A 122 -11.57 1.84 3.02
N SER A 123 -11.29 1.94 4.33
CA SER A 123 -11.63 3.13 5.13
C SER A 123 -10.90 4.37 4.61
N VAL A 124 -9.58 4.26 4.44
CA VAL A 124 -8.74 5.32 3.90
C VAL A 124 -9.24 5.78 2.53
N GLY A 125 -9.56 4.84 1.63
CA GLY A 125 -10.15 5.19 0.33
C GLY A 125 -11.47 5.96 0.43
N LYS A 126 -12.32 5.65 1.41
CA LYS A 126 -13.56 6.38 1.68
C LYS A 126 -13.28 7.79 2.20
N GLU A 127 -12.44 7.92 3.23
CA GLU A 127 -12.08 9.19 3.86
C GLU A 127 -11.44 10.16 2.86
N PHE A 128 -10.53 9.68 2.01
CA PHE A 128 -9.96 10.47 0.93
C PHE A 128 -11.01 10.94 -0.06
N GLY A 129 -11.94 10.07 -0.48
CA GLY A 129 -13.01 10.44 -1.40
C GLY A 129 -13.98 11.48 -0.82
N GLU A 130 -14.31 11.38 0.47
CA GLU A 130 -15.15 12.38 1.16
C GLU A 130 -14.44 13.73 1.30
N THR A 131 -13.15 13.69 1.62
CA THR A 131 -12.32 14.90 1.74
C THR A 131 -12.20 15.62 0.40
N ASP A 132 -11.98 14.88 -0.69
CA ASP A 132 -11.84 15.43 -2.03
C ASP A 132 -13.12 16.15 -2.49
N VAL A 133 -14.28 15.54 -2.27
CA VAL A 133 -15.58 16.17 -2.56
C VAL A 133 -15.79 17.45 -1.77
N LYS A 134 -15.43 17.45 -0.49
CA LYS A 134 -15.55 18.63 0.37
C LYS A 134 -14.66 19.77 -0.12
N VAL A 135 -13.38 19.50 -0.35
CA VAL A 135 -12.42 20.50 -0.84
C VAL A 135 -12.85 21.02 -2.22
N GLY A 136 -13.29 20.14 -3.11
CA GLY A 136 -13.81 20.55 -4.42
C GLY A 136 -15.02 21.48 -4.33
N ASN A 137 -15.91 21.27 -3.37
CA ASN A 137 -17.04 22.17 -3.12
C ASN A 137 -16.59 23.51 -2.54
N ASP A 138 -15.67 23.50 -1.57
CA ASP A 138 -15.13 24.72 -0.95
C ASP A 138 -14.38 25.59 -1.98
N VAL A 139 -13.61 24.96 -2.89
CA VAL A 139 -12.92 25.65 -3.98
C VAL A 139 -13.91 26.26 -4.98
N LYS A 140 -14.97 25.53 -5.35
CA LYS A 140 -16.03 26.08 -6.23
C LYS A 140 -16.76 27.26 -5.59
N ALA A 141 -16.96 27.22 -4.27
CA ALA A 141 -17.65 28.29 -3.56
C ALA A 141 -16.85 29.61 -3.50
N VAL A 142 -15.51 29.54 -3.56
CA VAL A 142 -14.63 30.73 -3.52
C VAL A 142 -14.17 31.18 -4.92
N ALA A 143 -14.47 30.42 -5.98
CA ALA A 143 -14.12 30.78 -7.35
C ALA A 143 -14.83 32.08 -7.77
N PRO A 144 -14.12 33.07 -8.34
CA PRO A 144 -14.71 34.33 -8.74
C PRO A 144 -15.77 34.10 -9.83
N ALA A 145 -16.92 34.78 -9.73
CA ALA A 145 -17.94 34.75 -10.76
C ALA A 145 -17.37 35.28 -12.08
N GLU A 146 -17.49 34.49 -13.15
CA GLU A 146 -17.08 34.92 -14.49
C GLU A 146 -17.72 36.26 -14.85
N PRO A 147 -16.95 37.27 -15.29
CA PRO A 147 -17.54 38.51 -15.77
C PRO A 147 -18.34 38.21 -17.03
N LYS A 148 -19.67 38.38 -16.95
CA LYS A 148 -20.55 38.36 -18.12
C LYS A 148 -20.06 39.39 -19.12
N GLY A 149 -19.46 38.89 -20.21
CA GLY A 149 -19.03 39.69 -21.35
C GLY A 149 -20.19 40.54 -21.88
N ARG A 150 -19.87 41.81 -22.14
CA ARG A 150 -20.74 42.84 -22.69
C ARG A 150 -20.51 42.97 -24.19
#